data_AF-A0A5Q4E906-F1
#
_entry.id   AF-A0A5Q4E906-F1
#
_cell.length_a   1.000
_cell.length_b   1.000
_cell.length_c   1.000
_cell.angle_alpha   90.00
_cell.angle_beta   90.00
_cell.angle_gamma   90.00
#
_symmetry.space_group_name_H-M   'P 1'
#
loop_
_entity.id
_entity.type
_entity.pdbx_description
1 polymer ?
#
loop_
_entity_poly.entity_id
_entity_poly.type
_entity_poly.pdbx_seq_one_letter_code
_entity_poly.pdbx_strand_id
1 'polypeptide(L)' 'MELVIVLGAIVVAIVIFGWVFKLIKNTIQTVLLVVFLLLVLYFLFGLGPGVIWDQIQTWLGGGQGR' A
#
# COMPACT_ATOMS: atom_id res chain seq x y z
N MET A 1 19.19 -7.80 -36.24
CA MET A 1 19.27 -8.24 -34.83
C MET A 1 19.08 -7.09 -33.86
N GLU A 2 19.76 -5.95 -34.05
CA GLU A 2 19.63 -4.77 -33.18
C GLU A 2 18.22 -4.18 -33.14
N LEU A 3 17.54 -4.04 -34.28
CA LEU A 3 16.16 -3.54 -34.31
C LEU A 3 15.18 -4.41 -33.52
N VAL A 4 15.38 -5.73 -33.50
CA VAL A 4 14.55 -6.67 -32.74
C VAL A 4 14.75 -6.48 -31.23
N ILE A 5 15.99 -6.25 -30.81
CA ILE A 5 16.34 -5.97 -29.41
C ILE A 5 15.75 -4.62 -28.98
N VAL A 6 15.87 -3.59 -29.83
CA VAL A 6 15.30 -2.26 -29.56
C VAL A 6 13.78 -2.32 -29.42
N LEU A 7 13.08 -3.04 -30.32
CA LEU A 7 11.64 -3.25 -30.22
C LEU A 7 11.26 -4.01 -28.95
N GLY A 8 12.00 -5.07 -28.61
CA GLY A 8 11.80 -5.81 -27.36
C GLY A 8 11.98 -4.93 -26.11
N ALA A 9 13.02 -4.08 -26.10
CA ALA A 9 13.28 -3.15 -25.01
C ALA A 9 12.15 -2.12 -24.85
N ILE A 10 11.61 -1.58 -25.96
CA ILE A 10 10.48 -0.64 -25.93
C ILE A 10 9.24 -1.30 -25.33
N VAL A 11 8.90 -2.53 -25.75
CA VAL A 11 7.75 -3.26 -25.22
C VAL A 11 7.90 -3.51 -23.73
N VAL A 12 9.06 -4.01 -23.29
CA VAL A 12 9.33 -4.27 -21.86
C VAL A 12 9.25 -2.97 -21.06
N ALA A 13 9.83 -1.88 -21.55
CA ALA A 13 9.75 -0.58 -20.89
C ALA A 13 8.29 -0.15 -20.69
N ILE A 14 7.46 -0.21 -21.74
CA ILE A 14 6.03 0.15 -21.65
C ILE A 14 5.31 -0.70 -20.61
N VAL A 15 5.57 -2.01 -20.57
CA VAL A 15 4.97 -2.92 -19.59
C VAL A 15 5.38 -2.55 -18.16
N ILE A 16 6.67 -2.29 -17.92
CA ILE A 16 7.17 -1.91 -16.60
C ILE A 16 6.56 -0.57 -16.17
N PHE A 17 6.60 0.45 -17.02
CA PHE A 17 6.01 1.76 -16.71
C PHE A 17 4.50 1.67 -16.44
N GLY A 18 3.77 0.91 -17.26
CA GLY A 18 2.35 0.67 -17.06
C GLY A 18 2.05 -0.07 -15.76
N TRP A 19 2.89 -1.04 -15.38
CA TRP A 19 2.77 -1.74 -14.11
C TRP A 19 3.06 -0.82 -12.91
N VAL A 20 4.15 -0.05 -12.94
CA VAL A 20 4.50 0.90 -11.87
C VAL A 20 3.40 1.93 -11.66
N PHE A 21 2.84 2.48 -12.75
CA PHE A 21 1.75 3.46 -12.64
C PHE A 21 0.51 2.86 -11.97
N LYS A 22 0.14 1.62 -12.32
CA LYS A 22 -0.95 0.89 -11.65
C LYS A 22 -0.64 0.62 -10.18
N LEU A 23 0.60 0.24 -9.87
CA LEU A 23 1.04 0.00 -8.50
C LEU A 23 0.89 1.26 -7.64
N ILE A 24 1.40 2.40 -8.11
CA ILE A 24 1.28 3.69 -7.42
C ILE A 24 -0.18 4.05 -7.18
N LYS A 25 -1.02 3.95 -8.22
CA LYS A 25 -2.46 4.23 -8.12
C LYS A 25 -3.13 3.34 -7.05
N ASN A 26 -2.85 2.04 -7.06
CA ASN A 26 -3.40 1.11 -6.09
C ASN A 26 -2.93 1.41 -4.67
N THR A 27 -1.64 1.74 -4.49
CA THR A 27 -1.09 2.12 -3.18
C THR A 27 -1.78 3.37 -2.64
N ILE A 28 -1.94 4.41 -3.47
CA ILE A 28 -2.63 5.64 -3.07
C ILE A 28 -4.07 5.33 -2.65
N GLN A 29 -4.80 4.53 -3.44
CA GLN A 29 -6.17 4.15 -3.11
C GLN A 29 -6.25 3.39 -1.78
N THR A 30 -5.33 2.46 -1.53
CA THR A 30 -5.27 1.72 -0.26
C THR A 30 -4.97 2.66 0.90
N VAL A 31 -4.00 3.56 0.78
CA VAL A 31 -3.68 4.53 1.83
C VAL A 31 -4.88 5.43 2.12
N LEU A 32 -5.56 5.94 1.08
CA LEU A 32 -6.77 6.76 1.25
C LEU A 32 -7.89 6.00 1.95
N LEU A 33 -8.09 4.72 1.61
CA LEU A 33 -9.09 3.87 2.28
C LEU A 33 -8.74 3.67 3.76
N VAL A 34 -7.47 3.34 4.05
CA VAL A 34 -7.00 3.19 5.44
C VAL A 34 -7.22 4.48 6.22
N VAL A 35 -6.80 5.63 5.67
CA VAL A 35 -7.02 6.94 6.31
C VAL A 35 -8.50 7.21 6.52
N PHE A 36 -9.35 6.92 5.53
CA PHE A 36 -10.80 7.08 5.67
C PHE A 36 -11.36 6.23 6.81
N LEU A 37 -10.96 4.96 6.93
CA LEU A 37 -11.37 4.10 8.04
C LEU A 37 -10.89 4.63 9.40
N LEU A 38 -9.64 5.09 9.48
CA LEU A 38 -9.10 5.69 10.69
C LEU A 38 -9.88 6.95 11.09
N LEU A 39 -10.23 7.79 10.13
CA LEU A 39 -11.05 8.98 10.37
C LEU A 39 -12.45 8.61 10.86
N VAL A 40 -13.09 7.61 10.24
CA VAL A 40 -14.41 7.12 10.69
C VAL A 40 -14.33 6.64 12.12
N LEU A 41 -13.31 5.85 12.48
CA LEU A 41 -13.14 5.38 13.86
C LEU A 41 -12.91 6.54 14.82
N TYR A 42 -12.10 7.52 14.42
CA TYR A 42 -11.84 8.72 15.21
C TYR A 42 -13.12 9.53 15.45
N PHE A 43 -13.94 9.77 14.42
CA PHE A 43 -15.18 10.53 14.55
C PHE A 43 -16.26 9.80 15.34
N LEU A 44 -16.38 8.48 15.20
CA LEU A 44 -17.44 7.71 15.86
C LEU A 44 -17.08 7.32 17.30
N PHE A 45 -15.81 7.02 17.58
CA PHE A 45 -15.38 6.46 18.86
C PHE A 45 -14.30 7.30 19.58
N GLY A 46 -13.82 8.38 18.97
CA GLY A 46 -12.73 9.20 19.53
C GLY A 46 -11.36 8.51 19.54
N LEU A 47 -11.23 7.36 18.87
CA LEU A 47 -10.00 6.56 18.88
C LEU A 47 -9.00 7.12 17.86
N GLY A 48 -7.88 7.65 18.37
CA GLY A 48 -6.78 8.10 17.53
C GLY A 48 -6.02 6.95 16.86
N PRO A 49 -5.30 7.22 15.75
CA PRO A 49 -4.56 6.19 15.01
C PRO A 49 -3.45 5.53 15.85
N GLY A 50 -2.88 6.23 16.83
CA GLY A 50 -1.87 5.66 17.75
C GLY A 50 -2.41 4.50 18.57
N VAL A 51 -3.64 4.59 19.08
CA VAL A 51 -4.27 3.53 19.88
C VAL A 51 -4.47 2.26 19.05
N ILE A 52 -4.86 2.41 17.78
CA ILE A 52 -4.99 1.26 16.86
C ILE A 52 -3.63 0.65 16.59
N TRP A 53 -2.60 1.48 16.39
CA TRP A 53 -1.24 0.99 16.17
C TRP A 53 -0.73 0.20 17.38
N ASP A 54 -0.94 0.69 18.59
CA ASP A 54 -0.58 0.00 19.83
C ASP A 54 -1.32 -1.35 19.95
N GLN A 55 -2.60 -1.39 19.56
CA GLN A 55 -3.40 -2.61 19.53
C GLN A 55 -2.88 -3.61 18.48
N ILE A 56 -2.50 -3.13 17.30
CA ILE A 56 -1.89 -3.95 16.24
C ILE A 56 -0.54 -4.50 16.72
N GLN A 57 0.32 -3.67 17.32
CA GLN A 57 1.59 -4.08 17.89
C GLN A 57 1.40 -5.11 19.01
N THR A 58 0.38 -4.94 19.84
CA THR A 58 0.01 -5.93 20.86
C THR A 58 -0.44 -7.25 20.25
N TRP A 59 -1.16 -7.23 19.12
CA TRP A 59 -1.54 -8.47 18.43
C TRP A 59 -0.34 -9.14 17.73
N LEU A 60 0.52 -8.34 17.07
CA LEU A 60 1.72 -8.82 16.39
C LEU A 60 2.80 -9.32 17.37
N GLY A 61 2.95 -8.64 18.50
CA GLY A 61 3.87 -8.99 19.59
C GLY A 61 3.27 -9.94 20.63
N GLY A 62 1.94 -10.12 20.63
CA GLY A 62 1.16 -10.93 21.57
C GLY A 62 1.21 -12.43 21.36
N GLY A 63 2.14 -12.92 20.53
CA GLY A 63 2.63 -14.30 20.57
C GLY A 63 3.82 -14.49 21.52
N GLN A 64 4.45 -13.41 22.00
CA GLN A 64 5.52 -13.48 22.99
C GLN A 64 4.94 -13.17 24.37
N GLY A 65 4.06 -14.06 24.82
CA GLY A 65 3.75 -14.16 26.24
C GLY A 65 5.02 -14.44 27.02
N ARG A 66 5.13 -13.81 28.19
CA ARG A 66 5.66 -14.37 29.45
C ARG A 66 6.80 -15.37 29.33
#